data_AF-A0A523RB73-F1
#
_entry.id   AF-A0A523RB73-F1
#
_cell.length_a   1.000
_cell.length_b   1.000
_cell.length_c   1.000
_cell.angle_alpha   90.00
_cell.angle_beta   90.00
_cell.angle_gamma   90.00
#
_symmetry.space_group_name_H-M   'P 1'
#
loop_
_entity.id
_entity.type
_entity.pdbx_description
1 polymer ?
#
loop_
_entity_poly.entity_id
_entity_poly.type
_entity_poly.pdbx_seq_one_letter_code
_entity_poly.pdbx_strand_id
1 'polypeptide(L)'
;MTDYIEEQYIELEYDDIFNDWYELEGVRKIKELSRQLRTFFNYKTEVIRYRFRSNSISIENETTTKFLTQKQKVESLSHEFITLLKKVKKHGQTLEEEIRSLYYENDKSHIYKLSTLTEKLSILIHIFSEESIYDHPRFLKFIVVLVKNICLVKKCLHAQFSEFYGELEINYNNLEGELESLLEKTPSVKNKKPIKQLEGRLTS
;
A
#
# COMPACT_ATOMS: atom_id res chain seq x y z
N MET A 1 28.59 -32.13 -49.02
CA MET A 1 29.29 -31.54 -47.87
C MET A 1 28.39 -30.42 -47.40
N THR A 2 27.53 -30.74 -46.43
CA THR A 2 26.49 -29.84 -45.90
C THR A 2 27.13 -28.99 -44.82
N ASP A 3 27.46 -27.75 -45.15
CA ASP A 3 27.93 -26.76 -44.18
C ASP A 3 26.76 -26.35 -43.29
N TYR A 4 26.74 -26.91 -42.08
CA TYR A 4 25.94 -26.48 -40.95
C TYR A 4 26.62 -25.27 -40.31
N ILE A 5 26.28 -24.07 -40.73
CA ILE A 5 26.60 -22.85 -39.98
C ILE A 5 25.41 -21.92 -40.14
N GLU A 6 24.50 -21.88 -39.17
CA GLU A 6 23.66 -20.69 -38.84
C GLU A 6 22.63 -20.87 -37.71
N GLU A 7 22.66 -21.93 -36.88
CA GLU A 7 21.73 -22.03 -35.73
C GLU A 7 22.31 -21.56 -34.38
N GLN A 8 23.64 -21.42 -34.27
CA GLN A 8 24.29 -21.17 -32.97
C GLN A 8 24.40 -19.69 -32.55
N TYR A 9 24.18 -18.75 -33.47
CA TYR A 9 24.24 -17.31 -33.20
C TYR A 9 22.91 -16.71 -32.73
N ILE A 10 21.79 -17.40 -32.99
CA ILE A 10 20.45 -16.92 -32.63
C ILE A 10 20.15 -17.24 -31.15
N GLU A 11 20.61 -18.36 -30.60
CA GLU A 11 20.36 -18.72 -29.19
C GLU A 11 21.03 -17.77 -28.18
N LEU A 12 22.25 -17.30 -28.46
CA LEU A 12 22.99 -16.43 -27.53
C LEU A 12 22.40 -15.01 -27.43
N GLU A 13 21.91 -14.46 -28.53
CA GLU A 13 21.32 -13.11 -28.55
C GLU A 13 19.94 -13.08 -27.87
N TYR A 14 19.17 -14.17 -27.96
CA TYR A 14 17.90 -14.31 -27.26
C TYR A 14 18.09 -14.51 -25.74
N ASP A 15 19.10 -15.27 -25.32
CA ASP A 15 19.42 -15.47 -23.91
C ASP A 15 19.92 -14.16 -23.26
N ASP A 16 20.75 -13.38 -23.94
CA ASP A 16 21.22 -12.09 -23.43
C ASP A 16 20.06 -11.07 -23.30
N ILE A 17 19.18 -10.98 -24.30
CA ILE A 17 18.00 -10.09 -24.24
C ILE A 17 17.01 -10.54 -23.15
N PHE A 18 16.82 -11.85 -22.97
CA PHE A 18 15.95 -12.40 -21.93
C PHE A 18 16.53 -12.18 -20.52
N ASN A 19 17.85 -12.35 -20.37
CA ASN A 19 18.57 -12.06 -19.12
C ASN A 19 18.53 -10.58 -18.75
N ASP A 20 18.71 -9.67 -19.71
CA ASP A 20 18.58 -8.23 -19.50
C ASP A 20 17.17 -7.84 -19.04
N TRP A 21 16.14 -8.44 -19.65
CA TRP A 21 14.74 -8.23 -19.23
C TRP A 21 14.46 -8.78 -17.84
N TYR A 22 15.00 -9.95 -17.51
CA TYR A 22 14.88 -10.55 -16.19
C TYR A 22 15.62 -9.73 -15.12
N GLU A 23 16.81 -9.22 -15.44
CA GLU A 23 17.59 -8.35 -14.56
C GLU A 23 16.88 -7.01 -14.34
N LEU A 24 16.35 -6.39 -15.39
CA LEU A 24 15.58 -5.14 -15.28
C LEU A 24 14.31 -5.31 -14.45
N GLU A 25 13.55 -6.39 -14.67
CA GLU A 25 12.33 -6.66 -13.91
C GLU A 25 12.64 -7.05 -12.45
N GLY A 26 13.69 -7.84 -12.24
CA GLY A 26 14.20 -8.20 -10.91
C GLY A 26 14.65 -6.97 -10.12
N VAL A 27 15.46 -6.09 -10.73
CA VAL A 27 15.92 -4.83 -10.11
C VAL A 27 14.75 -3.91 -9.77
N ARG A 28 13.76 -3.77 -10.67
CA ARG A 28 12.55 -2.99 -10.40
C ARG A 28 11.79 -3.56 -9.21
N LYS A 29 11.66 -4.90 -9.15
CA LYS A 29 10.93 -5.56 -8.08
C LYS A 29 11.63 -5.44 -6.73
N ILE A 30 12.95 -5.63 -6.68
CA ILE A 30 13.76 -5.42 -5.46
C ILE A 30 13.60 -3.98 -4.97
N LYS A 31 13.72 -2.99 -5.86
CA LYS A 31 13.52 -1.58 -5.50
C LYS A 31 12.14 -1.35 -4.88
N GLU A 32 11.11 -1.97 -5.43
CA GLU A 32 9.76 -1.88 -4.89
C GLU A 32 9.64 -2.53 -3.50
N LEU A 33 10.15 -3.74 -3.31
CA LEU A 33 10.11 -4.42 -2.00
C LEU A 33 10.88 -3.61 -0.94
N SER A 34 12.06 -3.09 -1.28
CA SER A 34 12.84 -2.21 -0.42
C SER A 34 12.06 -0.93 -0.07
N ARG A 35 11.36 -0.35 -1.04
CA ARG A 35 10.50 0.83 -0.81
C ARG A 35 9.38 0.53 0.18
N GLN A 36 8.72 -0.63 0.07
CA GLN A 36 7.66 -1.04 1.00
C GLN A 36 8.20 -1.26 2.42
N LEU A 37 9.35 -1.90 2.57
CA LEU A 37 10.00 -2.07 3.88
C LEU A 37 10.37 -0.73 4.52
N ARG A 38 11.02 0.15 3.75
CA ARG A 38 11.38 1.50 4.22
C ARG A 38 10.15 2.28 4.67
N THR A 39 9.08 2.23 3.90
CA THR A 39 7.79 2.85 4.23
C THR A 39 7.26 2.34 5.58
N PHE A 40 7.28 1.02 5.78
CA PHE A 40 6.86 0.43 7.06
C PHE A 40 7.73 0.89 8.23
N PHE A 41 9.05 0.86 8.09
CA PHE A 41 9.97 1.29 9.15
C PHE A 41 9.83 2.78 9.48
N ASN A 42 9.57 3.63 8.49
CA ASN A 42 9.26 5.03 8.71
C ASN A 42 8.00 5.16 9.58
N TYR A 43 6.89 4.52 9.22
CA TYR A 43 5.67 4.59 10.04
C TYR A 43 5.84 3.99 11.42
N LYS A 44 6.59 2.89 11.56
CA LYS A 44 6.93 2.32 12.87
C LYS A 44 7.70 3.33 13.71
N THR A 45 8.66 4.03 13.12
CA THR A 45 9.43 5.09 13.77
C THR A 45 8.53 6.24 14.22
N GLU A 46 7.57 6.66 13.39
CA GLU A 46 6.61 7.71 13.74
C GLU A 46 5.72 7.32 14.93
N VAL A 47 5.27 6.06 14.99
CA VAL A 47 4.50 5.54 16.15
C VAL A 47 5.34 5.54 17.43
N ILE A 48 6.62 5.15 17.34
CA ILE A 48 7.55 5.21 18.46
C ILE A 48 7.74 6.66 18.92
N ARG A 49 8.00 7.59 18.00
CA ARG A 49 8.13 9.03 18.30
C ARG A 49 6.88 9.57 19.00
N TYR A 50 5.69 9.22 18.50
CA TYR A 50 4.43 9.62 19.11
C TYR A 50 4.30 9.11 20.55
N ARG A 51 4.66 7.85 20.83
CA ARG A 51 4.61 7.25 22.17
C ARG A 51 5.48 7.98 23.20
N PHE A 52 6.65 8.46 22.80
CA PHE A 52 7.62 9.08 23.71
C PHE A 52 7.57 10.62 23.72
N ARG A 53 6.63 11.23 23.00
CA ARG A 53 6.48 12.69 23.00
C ARG A 53 6.00 13.14 24.37
N SER A 54 6.73 14.05 25.00
CA SER A 54 6.24 14.77 26.18
C SER A 54 5.01 15.57 25.77
N ASN A 55 3.95 15.60 26.60
CA ASN A 55 2.69 16.32 26.36
C ASN A 55 2.85 17.86 26.32
N SER A 56 3.88 18.41 25.66
CA SER A 56 3.95 19.83 25.33
C SER A 56 3.10 20.07 24.08
N ILE A 57 1.79 20.18 24.31
CA ILE A 57 0.86 20.67 23.31
C ILE A 57 1.19 22.14 23.06
N SER A 58 1.86 22.41 21.95
CA SER A 58 1.64 23.60 21.13
C SER A 58 2.35 23.38 19.80
N ILE A 59 1.69 22.65 18.90
CA ILE A 59 1.88 22.91 17.48
C ILE A 59 0.49 23.13 16.94
N GLU A 60 0.02 24.38 17.10
CA GLU A 60 -1.01 24.91 16.24
C GLU A 60 -0.54 24.74 14.79
N ASN A 61 -1.16 23.79 14.09
CA ASN A 61 -1.71 24.00 12.75
C ASN A 61 -0.89 24.79 11.72
N GLU A 62 0.40 24.53 11.54
CA GLU A 62 0.98 24.72 10.21
C GLU A 62 0.87 23.42 9.42
N THR A 63 -0.39 23.05 9.14
CA THR A 63 -0.64 22.08 8.07
C THR A 63 -0.23 22.75 6.77
N THR A 64 0.94 22.39 6.25
CA THR A 64 1.41 22.96 4.99
C THR A 64 0.38 22.68 3.88
N THR A 65 0.19 23.63 2.96
CA THR A 65 -0.65 23.44 1.78
C THR A 65 -0.28 22.16 1.02
N LYS A 66 1.01 21.79 1.07
CA LYS A 66 1.54 20.55 0.51
C LYS A 66 0.96 19.30 1.18
N PHE A 67 0.96 19.22 2.51
CA PHE A 67 0.36 18.10 3.26
C PHE A 67 -1.12 17.95 2.91
N LEU A 68 -1.90 19.04 2.96
CA LEU A 68 -3.33 19.00 2.68
C LEU A 68 -3.62 18.51 1.25
N THR A 69 -2.85 19.00 0.28
CA THR A 69 -2.98 18.59 -1.13
C THR A 69 -2.67 17.10 -1.32
N GLN A 70 -1.58 16.60 -0.72
CA GLN A 70 -1.23 15.19 -0.80
C GLN A 70 -2.28 14.31 -0.08
N LYS A 71 -2.81 14.80 1.06
CA LYS A 71 -3.79 14.08 1.85
C LYS A 71 -5.06 13.86 1.05
N GLN A 72 -5.58 14.94 0.43
CA GLN A 72 -6.74 14.87 -0.44
C GLN A 72 -6.54 13.90 -1.61
N LYS A 73 -5.35 13.88 -2.21
CA LYS A 73 -5.02 12.93 -3.28
C LYS A 73 -5.10 11.48 -2.79
N VAL A 74 -4.53 11.19 -1.63
CA VAL A 74 -4.61 9.85 -1.05
C VAL A 74 -6.05 9.49 -0.70
N GLU A 75 -6.81 10.38 -0.06
CA GLU A 75 -8.22 10.13 0.29
C GLU A 75 -9.07 9.87 -0.95
N SER A 76 -8.89 10.66 -2.02
CA SER A 76 -9.58 10.47 -3.31
C SER A 76 -9.24 9.12 -3.94
N LEU A 77 -7.96 8.77 -4.04
CA LEU A 77 -7.54 7.49 -4.61
C LEU A 77 -7.96 6.30 -3.74
N SER A 78 -7.98 6.47 -2.42
CA SER A 78 -8.47 5.46 -1.48
C SER A 78 -9.96 5.21 -1.68
N HIS A 79 -10.73 6.25 -1.94
CA HIS A 79 -12.15 6.10 -2.24
C HIS A 79 -12.36 5.31 -3.54
N GLU A 80 -11.60 5.62 -4.59
CA GLU A 80 -11.65 4.89 -5.86
C GLU A 80 -11.22 3.43 -5.68
N PHE A 81 -10.15 3.17 -4.92
CA PHE A 81 -9.68 1.82 -4.56
C PHE A 81 -10.77 1.00 -3.88
N ILE A 82 -11.35 1.54 -2.80
CA ILE A 82 -12.37 0.86 -2.02
C ILE A 82 -13.61 0.60 -2.88
N THR A 83 -13.98 1.56 -3.73
CA THR A 83 -15.11 1.39 -4.66
C THR A 83 -14.84 0.27 -5.66
N LEU A 84 -13.61 0.16 -6.17
CA LEU A 84 -13.22 -0.91 -7.07
C LEU A 84 -13.26 -2.28 -6.34
N LEU A 85 -12.71 -2.37 -5.14
CA LEU A 85 -12.75 -3.59 -4.33
C LEU A 85 -14.19 -4.03 -4.01
N LYS A 86 -15.07 -3.08 -3.70
CA LYS A 86 -16.49 -3.36 -3.47
C LYS A 86 -17.22 -3.87 -4.71
N LYS A 87 -16.82 -3.44 -5.91
CA LYS A 87 -17.39 -3.95 -7.18
C LYS A 87 -16.93 -5.37 -7.49
N VAL A 88 -15.68 -5.70 -7.12
CA VAL A 88 -15.10 -7.04 -7.30
C VAL A 88 -15.69 -8.03 -6.29
N LYS A 89 -15.92 -7.61 -5.05
CA LYS A 89 -16.38 -8.49 -3.97
C LYS A 89 -17.86 -8.92 -4.18
N LYS A 90 -18.11 -10.19 -4.47
CA LYS A 90 -19.48 -10.76 -4.46
C LYS A 90 -19.82 -11.25 -3.04
N HIS A 91 -21.10 -11.51 -2.79
CA HIS A 91 -21.57 -11.86 -1.45
C HIS A 91 -21.10 -13.27 -1.06
N GLY A 92 -20.58 -13.43 0.17
CA GLY A 92 -20.19 -14.73 0.72
C GLY A 92 -18.75 -15.19 0.44
N GLN A 93 -17.98 -14.48 -0.39
CA GLN A 93 -16.55 -14.78 -0.64
C GLN A 93 -15.62 -13.78 0.07
N THR A 94 -14.41 -14.23 0.35
CA THR A 94 -13.34 -13.35 0.84
C THR A 94 -12.83 -12.47 -0.30
N LEU A 95 -12.25 -11.32 0.04
CA LEU A 95 -11.70 -10.41 -0.96
C LEU A 95 -10.53 -11.04 -1.73
N GLU A 96 -9.75 -11.89 -1.06
CA GLU A 96 -8.63 -12.61 -1.67
C GLU A 96 -9.08 -13.63 -2.71
N GLU A 97 -10.13 -14.39 -2.42
CA GLU A 97 -10.74 -15.32 -3.39
C GLU A 97 -11.27 -14.58 -4.61
N GLU A 98 -11.91 -13.43 -4.43
CA GLU A 98 -12.47 -12.65 -5.53
C GLU A 98 -11.41 -11.97 -6.39
N ILE A 99 -10.29 -11.52 -5.80
CA ILE A 99 -9.20 -10.99 -6.62
C ILE A 99 -8.55 -12.12 -7.44
N ARG A 100 -8.45 -13.32 -6.87
CA ARG A 100 -7.98 -14.51 -7.61
C ARG A 100 -8.97 -14.94 -8.69
N SER A 101 -10.28 -14.82 -8.45
CA SER A 101 -11.34 -15.14 -9.41
C SER A 101 -11.21 -14.34 -10.71
N LEU A 102 -10.77 -13.07 -10.63
CA LEU A 102 -10.51 -12.24 -11.80
C LEU A 102 -9.52 -12.86 -12.80
N TYR A 103 -8.51 -13.61 -12.32
CA TYR A 103 -7.55 -14.30 -13.19
C TYR A 103 -8.20 -15.50 -13.90
N TYR A 104 -9.06 -16.24 -13.21
CA TYR A 104 -9.81 -17.35 -13.80
C TYR A 104 -10.87 -16.87 -14.80
N GLU A 105 -11.53 -15.74 -14.50
CA GLU A 105 -12.50 -15.08 -15.37
C GLU A 105 -11.83 -14.32 -16.54
N ASN A 106 -10.48 -14.24 -16.54
CA ASN A 106 -9.66 -13.51 -17.51
C ASN A 106 -10.07 -12.02 -17.65
N ASP A 107 -10.51 -11.40 -16.55
CA ASP A 107 -10.88 -9.99 -16.51
C ASP A 107 -9.65 -9.09 -16.39
N LYS A 108 -8.93 -8.98 -17.50
CA LYS A 108 -7.73 -8.15 -17.61
C LYS A 108 -7.99 -6.69 -17.26
N SER A 109 -9.21 -6.20 -17.46
CA SER A 109 -9.58 -4.80 -17.25
C SER A 109 -9.60 -4.45 -15.75
N HIS A 110 -10.21 -5.30 -14.92
CA HIS A 110 -10.25 -5.11 -13.48
C HIS A 110 -8.89 -5.35 -12.84
N ILE A 111 -8.14 -6.37 -13.29
CA ILE A 111 -6.77 -6.63 -12.83
C ILE A 111 -5.87 -5.41 -13.11
N TYR A 112 -5.91 -4.88 -14.34
CA TYR A 112 -5.10 -3.73 -14.72
C TYR A 112 -5.45 -2.47 -13.90
N LYS A 113 -6.75 -2.18 -13.74
CA LYS A 113 -7.21 -1.05 -12.92
C LYS A 113 -6.77 -1.20 -11.47
N LEU A 114 -6.95 -2.39 -10.90
CA LEU A 114 -6.59 -2.67 -9.51
C LEU A 114 -5.07 -2.55 -9.31
N SER A 115 -4.27 -3.13 -10.19
CA SER A 115 -2.80 -3.02 -10.16
C SER A 115 -2.34 -1.57 -10.25
N THR A 116 -2.84 -0.81 -11.25
CA THR A 116 -2.47 0.59 -11.46
C THR A 116 -2.80 1.45 -10.25
N LEU A 117 -3.98 1.26 -9.66
CA LEU A 117 -4.44 2.06 -8.56
C LEU A 117 -3.69 1.72 -7.26
N THR A 118 -3.45 0.43 -7.03
CA THR A 118 -2.64 -0.08 -5.91
C THR A 118 -1.23 0.51 -5.96
N GLU A 119 -0.62 0.57 -7.14
CA GLU A 119 0.73 1.11 -7.30
C GLU A 119 0.78 2.63 -7.08
N LYS A 120 -0.19 3.38 -7.60
CA LYS A 120 -0.33 4.82 -7.33
C LYS A 120 -0.45 5.11 -5.84
N LEU A 121 -1.26 4.33 -5.13
CA LEU A 121 -1.42 4.47 -3.68
C LEU A 121 -0.12 4.13 -2.94
N SER A 122 0.56 3.04 -3.30
CA SER A 122 1.86 2.68 -2.70
C SER A 122 2.91 3.78 -2.86
N ILE A 123 2.97 4.42 -4.04
CA ILE A 123 3.87 5.56 -4.28
C ILE A 123 3.55 6.74 -3.36
N LEU A 124 2.27 7.13 -3.28
CA LEU A 124 1.86 8.28 -2.46
C LEU A 124 2.07 8.03 -0.97
N ILE A 125 1.77 6.83 -0.50
CA ILE A 125 2.02 6.41 0.87
C ILE A 125 3.52 6.47 1.16
N HIS A 126 4.36 5.94 0.27
CA HIS A 126 5.80 6.04 0.44
C HIS A 126 6.26 7.50 0.57
N ILE A 127 5.81 8.39 -0.32
CA ILE A 127 6.10 9.84 -0.22
C ILE A 127 5.70 10.38 1.15
N PHE A 128 4.50 10.04 1.64
CA PHE A 128 4.07 10.44 2.98
C PHE A 128 4.96 9.92 4.10
N SER A 129 5.46 8.69 3.97
CA SER A 129 6.35 8.10 4.97
C SER A 129 7.69 8.83 5.06
N GLU A 130 8.16 9.41 3.95
CA GLU A 130 9.40 10.19 3.89
C GLU A 130 9.21 11.61 4.44
N GLU A 131 8.00 12.18 4.32
CA GLU A 131 7.71 13.56 4.74
C GLU A 131 7.41 13.73 6.24
N SER A 132 7.52 12.66 7.05
CA SER A 132 7.31 12.64 8.51
C SER A 132 5.94 13.16 8.97
N ILE A 133 4.98 12.26 9.19
CA ILE A 133 3.56 12.59 9.50
C ILE A 133 3.21 12.55 11.00
N TYR A 134 4.20 12.64 11.90
CA TYR A 134 4.05 12.50 13.36
C TYR A 134 3.02 13.46 13.99
N ASP A 135 2.78 14.64 13.40
CA ASP A 135 1.80 15.61 13.90
C ASP A 135 0.34 15.26 13.50
N HIS A 136 0.13 14.18 12.75
CA HIS A 136 -1.18 13.78 12.23
C HIS A 136 -1.52 12.31 12.54
N PRO A 137 -1.60 11.92 13.84
CA PRO A 137 -1.73 10.51 14.23
C PRO A 137 -3.04 9.86 13.76
N ARG A 138 -4.12 10.63 13.61
CA ARG A 138 -5.38 10.14 13.02
C ARG A 138 -5.22 9.81 11.53
N PHE A 139 -4.46 10.63 10.80
CA PHE A 139 -4.20 10.37 9.39
C PHE A 139 -3.22 9.21 9.23
N LEU A 140 -2.21 9.10 10.10
CA LEU A 140 -1.34 7.93 10.16
C LEU A 140 -2.14 6.64 10.40
N LYS A 141 -3.10 6.61 11.32
CA LYS A 141 -4.01 5.47 11.50
C LYS A 141 -4.74 5.13 10.19
N PHE A 142 -5.34 6.12 9.54
CA PHE A 142 -6.00 5.92 8.24
C PHE A 142 -5.06 5.30 7.19
N ILE A 143 -3.82 5.81 7.08
CA ILE A 143 -2.81 5.27 6.16
C ILE A 143 -2.47 3.83 6.51
N VAL A 144 -2.25 3.50 7.78
CA VAL A 144 -1.95 2.11 8.21
C VAL A 144 -3.07 1.15 7.81
N VAL A 145 -4.34 1.53 8.03
CA VAL A 145 -5.49 0.72 7.59
C VAL A 145 -5.53 0.58 6.07
N LEU A 146 -5.27 1.65 5.33
CA LEU A 146 -5.21 1.61 3.88
C LEU A 146 -4.11 0.66 3.38
N VAL A 147 -2.92 0.72 3.98
CA VAL A 147 -1.78 -0.12 3.55
C VAL A 147 -2.03 -1.60 3.79
N LYS A 148 -2.75 -1.98 4.86
CA LYS A 148 -3.18 -3.38 5.04
C LYS A 148 -3.96 -3.90 3.83
N ASN A 149 -4.94 -3.13 3.36
CA ASN A 149 -5.73 -3.49 2.19
C ASN A 149 -4.89 -3.53 0.91
N ILE A 150 -3.93 -2.61 0.77
CA ILE A 150 -2.96 -2.62 -0.33
C ILE A 150 -2.07 -3.88 -0.29
N CYS A 151 -1.60 -4.28 0.89
CA CYS A 151 -0.79 -5.49 1.05
C CYS A 151 -1.59 -6.73 0.67
N LEU A 152 -2.85 -6.84 1.09
CA LEU A 152 -3.74 -7.93 0.68
C LEU A 152 -3.90 -7.98 -0.84
N VAL A 153 -4.11 -6.84 -1.49
CA VAL A 153 -4.23 -6.78 -2.95
C VAL A 153 -2.90 -7.14 -3.63
N LYS A 154 -1.76 -6.61 -3.16
CA LYS A 154 -0.43 -6.93 -3.71
C LYS A 154 -0.08 -8.41 -3.53
N LYS A 155 -0.45 -9.02 -2.41
CA LYS A 155 -0.32 -10.46 -2.17
C LYS A 155 -1.05 -11.28 -3.25
N CYS A 156 -2.24 -10.86 -3.65
CA CYS A 156 -3.02 -11.52 -4.69
C CYS A 156 -2.47 -11.26 -6.10
N LEU A 157 -2.08 -10.01 -6.40
CA LEU A 157 -1.60 -9.61 -7.74
C LEU A 157 -0.17 -10.10 -8.03
N HIS A 158 0.63 -10.35 -7.00
CA HIS A 158 2.03 -10.76 -7.11
C HIS A 158 2.27 -12.05 -6.34
N ALA A 159 1.73 -13.16 -6.84
CA ALA A 159 1.80 -14.48 -6.20
C ALA A 159 3.23 -14.89 -5.79
N GLN A 160 4.24 -14.58 -6.61
CA GLN A 160 5.66 -14.84 -6.32
C GLN A 160 6.19 -14.17 -5.06
N PHE A 161 5.56 -13.07 -4.62
CA PHE A 161 5.93 -12.29 -3.43
C PHE A 161 4.81 -12.26 -2.41
N SER A 162 3.89 -13.23 -2.48
CA SER A 162 2.72 -13.29 -1.61
C SER A 162 3.10 -13.38 -0.13
N GLU A 163 4.12 -14.18 0.21
CA GLU A 163 4.64 -14.29 1.58
C GLU A 163 5.13 -12.94 2.10
N PHE A 164 5.94 -12.22 1.32
CA PHE A 164 6.43 -10.89 1.69
C PHE A 164 5.29 -9.92 2.00
N TYR A 165 4.29 -9.84 1.11
CA TYR A 165 3.16 -8.94 1.32
C TYR A 165 2.24 -9.41 2.45
N GLY A 166 2.14 -10.71 2.70
CA GLY A 166 1.42 -11.29 3.84
C GLY A 166 2.07 -10.93 5.18
N GLU A 167 3.38 -11.07 5.29
CA GLU A 167 4.14 -10.63 6.46
C GLU A 167 4.02 -9.12 6.67
N LEU A 168 4.09 -8.34 5.59
CA LEU A 168 3.90 -6.89 5.65
C LEU A 168 2.49 -6.52 6.13
N GLU A 169 1.45 -7.23 5.68
CA GLU A 169 0.07 -7.08 6.15
C GLU A 169 -0.05 -7.32 7.66
N ILE A 170 0.55 -8.41 8.17
CA ILE A 170 0.59 -8.72 9.61
C ILE A 170 1.31 -7.62 10.39
N ASN A 171 2.43 -7.13 9.87
CA ASN A 171 3.19 -6.05 10.50
C ASN A 171 2.39 -4.74 10.59
N TYR A 172 1.64 -4.39 9.55
CA TYR A 172 0.73 -3.23 9.59
C TYR A 172 -0.47 -3.46 10.52
N ASN A 173 -1.01 -4.68 10.61
CA ASN A 173 -2.03 -5.04 11.61
C ASN A 173 -1.55 -4.77 13.04
N ASN A 174 -0.33 -5.20 13.38
CA ASN A 174 0.26 -4.96 14.69
C ASN A 174 0.47 -3.46 14.94
N LEU A 175 0.93 -2.72 13.92
CA LEU A 175 1.13 -1.27 14.02
C LEU A 175 -0.18 -0.50 14.25
N GLU A 176 -1.29 -0.95 13.64
CA GLU A 176 -2.62 -0.39 13.89
C GLU A 176 -3.03 -0.56 15.36
N GLY A 177 -2.85 -1.76 15.91
CA GLY A 177 -3.16 -2.04 17.32
C GLY A 177 -2.34 -1.17 18.28
N GLU A 178 -1.06 -0.96 17.98
CA GLU A 178 -0.22 -0.04 18.75
C GLU A 178 -0.73 1.40 18.68
N LEU A 179 -1.12 1.88 17.50
CA LEU A 179 -1.68 3.22 17.30
C LEU A 179 -2.99 3.39 18.07
N GLU A 180 -3.89 2.40 18.05
CA GLU A 180 -5.17 2.48 18.76
C GLU A 180 -4.96 2.67 20.25
N SER A 181 -4.09 1.85 20.84
CA SER A 181 -3.75 1.92 22.26
C SER A 181 -3.16 3.28 22.68
N LEU A 182 -2.48 3.98 21.77
CA LEU A 182 -1.88 5.30 22.01
C LEU A 182 -2.90 6.42 21.87
N LEU A 183 -3.80 6.31 20.89
CA LEU A 183 -4.86 7.29 20.65
C LEU A 183 -5.92 7.28 21.76
N GLU A 184 -6.28 6.11 22.29
CA GLU A 184 -7.23 5.98 23.41
C GLU A 184 -6.71 6.56 24.73
N LYS A 185 -5.39 6.46 24.98
CA LYS A 185 -4.73 6.98 26.19
C LYS A 185 -4.54 8.50 26.18
N THR A 186 -4.73 9.15 25.04
CA THR A 186 -4.56 10.60 24.94
C THR A 186 -5.85 11.29 25.45
N PRO A 187 -5.82 12.09 26.54
CA PRO A 187 -7.01 12.77 27.03
C PRO A 187 -7.57 13.67 25.91
N SER A 188 -8.84 13.44 25.57
CA SER A 188 -9.53 14.17 24.52
C SER A 188 -9.67 15.65 24.90
N VAL A 189 -8.74 16.48 24.41
CA VAL A 189 -9.00 17.92 24.31
C VAL A 189 -10.20 18.05 23.38
N LYS A 190 -11.32 18.55 23.93
CA LYS A 190 -12.61 18.77 23.25
C LYS A 190 -12.42 19.64 22.01
N ASN A 191 -12.03 19.04 20.90
CA ASN A 191 -12.04 19.68 19.59
C ASN A 191 -13.21 19.12 18.78
N LYS A 192 -14.09 20.05 18.42
CA LYS A 192 -15.39 19.96 17.75
C LYS A 192 -15.54 18.74 16.82
N LYS A 193 -16.68 18.04 17.00
CA LYS A 193 -17.30 16.97 16.19
C LYS A 193 -16.51 16.54 14.93
N PRO A 194 -15.91 15.33 14.92
CA PRO A 194 -15.49 14.68 13.69
C PRO A 194 -16.72 14.19 12.92
N ILE A 195 -16.70 14.41 11.61
CA ILE A 195 -17.68 13.97 10.63
C ILE A 195 -17.83 12.44 10.73
N LYS A 196 -18.98 12.01 11.27
CA LYS A 196 -19.50 10.65 11.11
C LYS A 196 -19.72 10.40 9.62
N GLN A 197 -18.82 9.71 8.92
CA GLN A 197 -19.20 9.16 7.60
C GLN A 197 -18.41 7.96 7.07
N LEU A 198 -17.48 7.36 7.81
CA LEU A 198 -16.74 6.19 7.30
C LEU A 198 -16.97 4.88 8.07
N GLU A 199 -17.29 4.94 9.36
CA GLU A 199 -17.56 3.72 10.15
C GLU A 199 -18.94 3.09 9.89
N GLY A 200 -19.88 3.85 9.32
CA GLY A 200 -21.23 3.35 8.97
C GLY A 200 -21.37 2.72 7.58
N ARG A 201 -20.27 2.54 6.82
CA ARG A 201 -20.32 2.08 5.40
C ARG A 201 -19.69 0.71 5.15
N LEU A 202 -19.41 -0.02 6.22
CA LEU A 202 -18.97 -1.43 6.18
C LEU A 202 -20.06 -2.41 6.61
N THR A 203 -21.21 -1.92 7.09
CA THR A 203 -22.36 -2.72 7.52
C THR A 203 -23.66 -2.34 6.80
N SER A 204 -23.56 -1.75 5.60
CA SER A 204 -24.71 -1.47 4.72
C SER A 204 -24.37 -1.78 3.27
#